data_AF-A0A4R4ZJA7-F1
#
_entry.id   AF-A0A4R4ZJA7-F1
#
_cell.length_a   1.000
_cell.length_b   1.000
_cell.length_c   1.000
_cell.angle_alpha   90.00
_cell.angle_beta   90.00
_cell.angle_gamma   90.00
#
_symmetry.space_group_name_H-M   'P 1'
#
loop_
_entity.id
_entity.type
_entity.pdbx_description
1 polymer ?
#
loop_
_entity_poly.entity_id
_entity_poly.type
_entity_poly.pdbx_seq_one_letter_code
_entity_poly.pdbx_strand_id
1 'polypeptide(L)'
;MSVPVSSDAELIAAHTNGDPHAFSELFRRHRDRLWAVALRTMRDHEDAADALQDAMISAFRNASSFRAESQVTTWLHRIVVNACLDRIRRRQARPTVPLPETGPTEPAVPRDAIAEQDTRMAVQEALAELPEDQRSAIVLVDVEGYSVAETAVMLGVAEGTVKSRCARGRAKLAKLLGHLRNPSADANVPDDAMAIRRREGR
;
A
#
# COMPACT_ATOMS: atom_id res chain seq x y z
N MET A 1 -33.84 12.51 8.53
CA MET A 1 -32.93 12.58 9.69
C MET A 1 -31.62 11.96 9.25
N SER A 2 -30.56 12.73 9.04
CA SER A 2 -29.27 12.21 8.59
C SER A 2 -28.62 11.49 9.78
N VAL A 3 -28.40 10.18 9.67
CA VAL A 3 -27.65 9.42 10.67
C VAL A 3 -26.23 9.99 10.68
N PRO A 4 -25.68 10.41 11.83
CA PRO A 4 -24.31 10.90 11.87
C PRO A 4 -23.38 9.80 11.35
N VAL A 5 -22.49 10.17 10.43
CA VAL A 5 -21.50 9.25 9.88
C VAL A 5 -20.54 8.87 11.01
N SER A 6 -20.66 7.66 11.55
CA SER A 6 -19.75 7.14 12.57
C SER A 6 -18.31 7.19 12.05
N SER A 7 -17.37 7.62 12.87
CA SER A 7 -15.94 7.55 12.60
C SER A 7 -15.45 6.09 12.52
N ASP A 8 -14.28 5.87 11.92
CA ASP A 8 -13.71 4.52 11.82
C ASP A 8 -13.43 3.89 13.19
N ALA A 9 -13.01 4.70 14.17
CA ALA A 9 -12.77 4.23 15.53
C ALA A 9 -14.08 3.80 16.22
N GLU A 10 -15.17 4.54 16.00
CA GLU A 10 -16.49 4.16 16.50
C GLU A 10 -17.00 2.87 15.85
N LEU A 11 -16.72 2.64 14.56
CA LEU A 11 -17.06 1.39 13.89
C LEU A 11 -16.26 0.19 14.45
N ILE A 12 -14.97 0.37 14.75
CA ILE A 12 -14.18 -0.66 15.44
C ILE A 12 -14.74 -0.96 16.84
N ALA A 13 -15.10 0.08 17.60
CA ALA A 13 -15.68 -0.08 18.92
C ALA A 13 -17.04 -0.79 18.87
N ALA A 14 -17.91 -0.39 17.93
CA ALA A 14 -19.22 -1.01 17.72
C ALA A 14 -19.09 -2.49 17.34
N HIS A 15 -18.17 -2.83 16.42
CA HIS A 15 -17.86 -4.22 16.06
C HIS A 15 -17.37 -5.03 17.27
N THR A 16 -16.47 -4.45 18.07
CA THR A 16 -15.95 -5.10 19.29
C THR A 16 -17.05 -5.31 20.34
N ASN A 17 -18.06 -4.44 20.36
CA ASN A 17 -19.25 -4.55 21.20
C ASN A 17 -20.35 -5.46 20.61
N GLY A 18 -20.10 -6.10 19.47
CA GLY A 18 -20.97 -7.11 18.88
C GLY A 18 -21.93 -6.60 17.81
N ASP A 19 -21.77 -5.37 17.30
CA ASP A 19 -22.52 -4.92 16.11
C ASP A 19 -22.04 -5.69 14.86
N PRO A 20 -22.89 -6.55 14.26
CA PRO A 20 -22.48 -7.37 13.11
C PRO A 20 -22.25 -6.58 11.82
N HIS A 21 -22.73 -5.32 11.73
CA HIS A 21 -22.63 -4.51 10.52
C HIS A 21 -21.48 -3.50 10.56
N ALA A 22 -20.97 -3.17 11.74
CA ALA A 22 -19.97 -2.12 11.91
C ALA A 22 -18.67 -2.38 11.14
N PHE A 23 -18.15 -3.62 11.18
CA PHE A 23 -16.95 -3.98 10.43
C PHE A 23 -17.17 -3.99 8.91
N SER A 24 -18.33 -4.47 8.45
CA SER A 24 -18.67 -4.46 7.02
C SER A 24 -18.73 -3.04 6.47
N GLU A 25 -19.30 -2.10 7.24
CA GLU A 25 -19.31 -0.69 6.87
C GLU A 25 -17.90 -0.08 6.85
N LEU A 26 -17.07 -0.38 7.85
CA LEU A 26 -15.66 0.04 7.87
C LEU A 26 -14.92 -0.47 6.63
N PHE A 27 -15.06 -1.76 6.33
CA PHE A 27 -14.39 -2.35 5.17
C PHE A 27 -14.88 -1.73 3.87
N ARG A 28 -16.20 -1.57 3.70
CA ARG A 28 -16.79 -0.95 2.50
C ARG A 28 -16.20 0.43 2.21
N ARG A 29 -15.92 1.23 3.25
CA ARG A 29 -15.33 2.57 3.11
C ARG A 29 -13.88 2.55 2.61
N HIS A 30 -13.11 1.55 3.01
CA HIS A 30 -11.66 1.49 2.78
C HIS A 30 -11.25 0.47 1.72
N ARG A 31 -12.18 -0.34 1.23
CA ARG A 31 -11.93 -1.47 0.31
C ARG A 31 -11.05 -1.06 -0.87
N ASP A 32 -11.38 0.00 -1.58
CA ASP A 32 -10.67 0.37 -2.82
C ASP A 32 -9.21 0.78 -2.54
N ARG A 33 -8.97 1.45 -1.41
CA ARG A 33 -7.61 1.84 -0.98
C ARG A 33 -6.81 0.62 -0.54
N LEU A 34 -7.40 -0.24 0.29
CA LEU A 34 -6.77 -1.49 0.75
C LEU A 34 -6.48 -2.43 -0.42
N TRP A 35 -7.38 -2.46 -1.41
CA TRP A 35 -7.21 -3.20 -2.65
C TRP A 35 -6.05 -2.65 -3.49
N ALA A 36 -5.95 -1.34 -3.65
CA ALA A 36 -4.84 -0.72 -4.36
C ALA A 36 -3.49 -0.99 -3.68
N VAL A 37 -3.44 -0.99 -2.33
CA VAL A 37 -2.25 -1.37 -1.56
C VAL A 37 -1.87 -2.83 -1.83
N ALA A 38 -2.83 -3.75 -1.76
CA ALA A 38 -2.60 -5.17 -2.03
C ALA A 38 -2.06 -5.40 -3.45
N LEU A 39 -2.68 -4.81 -4.47
CA LEU A 39 -2.25 -4.91 -5.86
C LEU A 39 -0.83 -4.37 -6.10
N ARG A 40 -0.47 -3.24 -5.48
CA ARG A 40 0.88 -2.67 -5.63
C ARG A 40 1.94 -3.46 -4.87
N THR A 41 1.54 -4.16 -3.81
CA THR A 41 2.45 -4.98 -3.01
C THR A 41 2.69 -6.34 -3.66
N MET A 42 1.64 -6.95 -4.20
CA MET A 42 1.69 -8.24 -4.89
C MET A 42 2.08 -8.09 -6.37
N ARG A 43 2.40 -9.20 -7.04
CA ARG A 43 2.68 -9.23 -8.50
C ARG A 43 1.46 -9.65 -9.32
N ASP A 44 0.52 -10.33 -8.69
CA ASP A 44 -0.59 -11.00 -9.32
C ASP A 44 -1.91 -10.62 -8.64
N HIS A 45 -2.98 -10.56 -9.43
CA HIS A 45 -4.30 -10.10 -9.00
C HIS A 45 -4.99 -11.11 -8.08
N GLU A 46 -4.90 -12.42 -8.35
CA GLU A 46 -5.50 -13.44 -7.50
C GLU A 46 -4.81 -13.48 -6.14
N ASP A 47 -3.48 -13.46 -6.16
CA ASP A 47 -2.69 -13.41 -4.93
C ASP A 47 -2.98 -12.16 -4.10
N ALA A 48 -3.25 -11.02 -4.73
CA ALA A 48 -3.69 -9.81 -4.06
C ALA A 48 -5.09 -9.98 -3.44
N ALA A 49 -6.02 -10.62 -4.15
CA ALA A 49 -7.40 -10.85 -3.69
C ALA A 49 -7.40 -11.74 -2.44
N ASP A 50 -6.65 -12.83 -2.49
CA ASP A 50 -6.45 -13.73 -1.36
C ASP A 50 -5.79 -13.02 -0.18
N ALA A 51 -4.73 -12.24 -0.42
CA ALA A 51 -4.05 -11.50 0.64
C ALA A 51 -4.97 -10.47 1.30
N LEU A 52 -5.81 -9.76 0.52
CA LEU A 52 -6.80 -8.84 1.07
C LEU A 52 -7.85 -9.60 1.89
N GLN A 53 -8.30 -10.76 1.44
CA GLN A 53 -9.25 -11.58 2.19
C GLN A 53 -8.66 -12.08 3.52
N ASP A 54 -7.45 -12.65 3.51
CA ASP A 54 -6.70 -13.06 4.70
C ASP A 54 -6.56 -11.89 5.69
N ALA A 55 -6.21 -10.71 5.17
CA ALA A 55 -6.11 -9.48 5.95
C ALA A 55 -7.43 -9.08 6.59
N MET A 56 -8.55 -9.16 5.86
CA MET A 56 -9.85 -8.77 6.38
C MET A 56 -10.35 -9.74 7.46
N ILE A 57 -10.12 -11.03 7.30
CA ILE A 57 -10.41 -12.04 8.33
C ILE A 57 -9.57 -11.76 9.57
N SER A 58 -8.28 -11.46 9.39
CA SER A 58 -7.38 -11.11 10.50
C SER A 58 -7.82 -9.84 11.23
N ALA A 59 -8.16 -8.78 10.48
CA ALA A 59 -8.65 -7.53 11.05
C ALA A 59 -9.97 -7.70 11.79
N PHE A 60 -10.92 -8.46 11.22
CA PHE A 60 -12.20 -8.76 11.86
C PHE A 60 -12.01 -9.47 13.21
N ARG A 61 -11.13 -10.48 13.26
CA ARG A 61 -10.85 -11.26 14.47
C ARG A 61 -10.06 -10.48 15.52
N ASN A 62 -9.16 -9.60 15.08
CA ASN A 62 -8.23 -8.88 15.95
C ASN A 62 -8.64 -7.43 16.19
N ALA A 63 -9.86 -7.01 15.85
CA ALA A 63 -10.30 -5.63 15.99
C ALA A 63 -10.19 -5.09 17.42
N SER A 64 -10.38 -5.94 18.44
CA SER A 64 -10.19 -5.61 19.85
C SER A 64 -8.75 -5.27 20.23
N SER A 65 -7.77 -5.62 19.39
CA SER A 65 -6.35 -5.28 19.60
C SER A 65 -6.01 -3.84 19.18
N PHE A 66 -6.92 -3.14 18.49
CA PHE A 66 -6.71 -1.76 18.08
C PHE A 66 -6.74 -0.82 19.29
N ARG A 67 -5.62 -0.11 19.54
CA ARG A 67 -5.43 0.75 20.72
C ARG A 67 -5.60 2.25 20.48
N ALA A 68 -6.04 2.65 19.28
CA ALA A 68 -6.14 4.07 18.88
C ALA A 68 -4.82 4.88 18.97
N GLU A 69 -3.67 4.21 18.98
CA GLU A 69 -2.33 4.83 18.92
C GLU A 69 -1.95 5.29 17.49
N SER A 70 -2.77 4.91 16.50
CA SER A 70 -2.66 5.32 15.09
C SER A 70 -4.06 5.41 14.48
N GLN A 71 -4.18 5.94 13.26
CA GLN A 71 -5.45 5.90 12.53
C GLN A 71 -5.85 4.45 12.21
N VAL A 72 -7.16 4.16 12.15
CA VAL A 72 -7.67 2.83 11.79
C VAL A 72 -7.18 2.42 10.39
N THR A 73 -7.09 3.37 9.46
CA THR A 73 -6.52 3.18 8.12
C THR A 73 -5.09 2.68 8.17
N THR A 74 -4.24 3.29 9.00
CA THR A 74 -2.85 2.85 9.23
C THR A 74 -2.78 1.41 9.74
N TRP A 75 -3.64 1.08 10.70
CA TRP A 75 -3.74 -0.26 11.26
C TRP A 75 -4.19 -1.29 10.20
N LEU A 76 -5.21 -0.97 9.39
CA LEU A 76 -5.69 -1.83 8.30
C LEU A 76 -4.62 -2.02 7.20
N HIS A 77 -3.92 -0.95 6.80
CA HIS A 77 -2.85 -1.04 5.80
C HIS A 77 -1.73 -1.97 6.28
N ARG A 78 -1.35 -1.88 7.57
CA ARG A 78 -0.37 -2.79 8.17
C ARG A 78 -0.80 -4.25 8.07
N ILE A 79 -2.07 -4.55 8.36
CA ILE A 79 -2.60 -5.92 8.27
C ILE A 79 -2.57 -6.42 6.83
N VAL A 80 -2.97 -5.59 5.85
CA VAL A 80 -2.94 -5.94 4.42
C VAL A 80 -1.52 -6.22 3.95
N VAL A 81 -0.57 -5.33 4.26
CA VAL A 81 0.82 -5.51 3.83
C VAL A 81 1.45 -6.75 4.48
N ASN A 82 1.17 -7.01 5.75
CA ASN A 82 1.64 -8.24 6.40
C ASN A 82 1.08 -9.50 5.75
N ALA A 83 -0.22 -9.52 5.42
CA ALA A 83 -0.82 -10.65 4.71
C ALA A 83 -0.16 -10.89 3.33
N CYS A 84 0.13 -9.81 2.59
CA CYS A 84 0.86 -9.87 1.33
C CYS A 84 2.26 -10.48 1.52
N LEU A 85 3.03 -9.97 2.50
CA LEU A 85 4.38 -10.44 2.79
C LEU A 85 4.40 -11.90 3.27
N ASP A 86 3.43 -12.32 4.08
CA ASP A 86 3.33 -13.70 4.54
C ASP A 86 3.01 -14.65 3.39
N ARG A 87 2.19 -14.23 2.43
CA ARG A 87 1.92 -15.01 1.21
C ARG A 87 3.15 -15.13 0.33
N ILE A 88 3.87 -14.02 0.13
CA ILE A 88 5.16 -13.99 -0.57
C ILE A 88 6.15 -14.99 0.05
N ARG A 89 6.32 -14.96 1.38
CA ARG A 89 7.20 -15.89 2.10
C ARG A 89 6.77 -17.35 1.93
N ARG A 90 5.46 -17.63 2.02
CA ARG A 90 4.89 -18.98 1.84
C ARG A 90 5.18 -19.52 0.43
N ARG A 91 5.08 -18.69 -0.61
CA ARG A 91 5.40 -19.05 -1.99
C ARG A 91 6.88 -19.37 -2.20
N GLN A 92 7.78 -18.58 -1.60
CA GLN A 92 9.22 -18.87 -1.67
C GLN A 92 9.57 -20.21 -0.98
N ALA A 93 8.87 -20.56 0.11
CA ALA A 93 9.07 -21.82 0.82
C ALA A 93 8.47 -23.05 0.09
N ARG A 94 7.56 -22.86 -0.86
CA ARG A 94 6.88 -23.91 -1.63
C ARG A 94 6.78 -23.51 -3.10
N PRO A 95 7.81 -23.80 -3.93
CA PRO A 95 7.77 -23.48 -5.34
C PRO A 95 6.69 -24.32 -6.02
N THR A 96 5.56 -23.70 -6.35
CA THR A 96 4.57 -24.28 -7.27
C THR A 96 4.94 -23.86 -8.70
N VAL A 97 4.73 -24.77 -9.65
CA VAL A 97 4.88 -24.47 -11.08
C VAL A 97 3.77 -23.51 -11.49
N PRO A 98 4.07 -22.31 -12.02
CA PRO A 98 3.03 -21.39 -12.48
C PRO A 98 2.31 -21.97 -13.69
N LEU A 99 0.98 -22.01 -13.65
CA LEU A 99 0.15 -22.12 -14.86
C LEU A 99 0.06 -20.71 -15.47
N PRO A 100 0.19 -20.52 -16.79
CA PRO A 100 0.09 -19.21 -17.38
C PRO A 100 -1.38 -18.78 -17.39
N GLU A 101 -1.77 -17.90 -16.48
CA GLU A 101 -3.08 -17.27 -16.50
C GLU A 101 -3.02 -15.94 -17.25
N THR A 102 -3.82 -15.84 -18.31
CA THR A 102 -4.13 -14.60 -19.01
C THR A 102 -5.54 -14.21 -18.59
N GLY A 103 -5.65 -13.38 -17.55
CA GLY A 103 -6.94 -12.85 -17.08
C GLY A 103 -7.45 -11.73 -18.01
N PRO A 104 -8.76 -11.62 -18.28
CA PRO A 104 -9.31 -10.60 -19.17
C PRO A 104 -9.36 -9.23 -18.50
N THR A 105 -9.02 -8.19 -19.26
CA THR A 105 -9.22 -6.78 -18.90
C THR A 105 -10.62 -6.32 -19.36
N GLU A 106 -11.40 -5.70 -18.48
CA GLU A 106 -12.67 -5.01 -18.79
C GLU A 106 -12.76 -3.66 -18.02
N PRO A 107 -13.63 -2.71 -18.40
CA PRO A 107 -14.14 -2.32 -19.71
C PRO A 107 -13.77 -0.85 -20.07
N ALA A 108 -14.06 -0.45 -21.32
CA ALA A 108 -13.67 0.83 -21.92
C ALA A 108 -14.36 2.08 -21.31
N VAL A 109 -13.57 3.15 -21.09
CA VAL A 109 -14.01 4.48 -20.64
C VAL A 109 -13.17 5.62 -21.29
N PRO A 110 -13.65 6.89 -21.28
CA PRO A 110 -13.25 7.96 -22.21
C PRO A 110 -11.77 8.39 -22.24
N ARG A 111 -11.38 9.03 -23.36
CA ARG A 111 -9.99 9.32 -23.79
C ARG A 111 -9.06 10.01 -22.77
N ASP A 112 -9.56 10.85 -21.87
CA ASP A 112 -8.72 11.49 -20.84
C ASP A 112 -8.38 10.53 -19.68
N ALA A 113 -9.25 9.53 -19.42
CA ALA A 113 -8.96 8.45 -18.48
C ALA A 113 -7.92 7.45 -19.02
N ILE A 114 -7.71 7.40 -20.35
CA ILE A 114 -6.75 6.49 -20.98
C ILE A 114 -5.32 6.86 -20.59
N ALA A 115 -4.95 8.15 -20.65
CA ALA A 115 -3.58 8.57 -20.29
C ALA A 115 -3.25 8.36 -18.80
N GLU A 116 -4.23 8.58 -17.91
CA GLU A 116 -4.06 8.31 -16.47
C GLU A 116 -4.03 6.79 -16.20
N GLN A 117 -4.84 6.00 -16.91
CA GLN A 117 -4.84 4.55 -16.83
C GLN A 117 -3.51 3.95 -17.34
N ASP A 118 -3.01 4.41 -18.49
CA ASP A 118 -1.73 3.99 -19.06
C ASP A 118 -0.58 4.30 -18.10
N THR A 119 -0.60 5.49 -17.48
CA THR A 119 0.38 5.86 -16.45
C THR A 119 0.28 4.95 -15.22
N ARG A 120 -0.94 4.64 -14.77
CA ARG A 120 -1.17 3.75 -13.62
C ARG A 120 -0.70 2.33 -13.88
N MET A 121 -0.97 1.80 -15.08
CA MET A 121 -0.49 0.50 -15.53
C MET A 121 1.04 0.47 -15.59
N ALA A 122 1.66 1.47 -16.20
CA ALA A 122 3.12 1.56 -16.28
C ALA A 122 3.79 1.63 -14.89
N VAL A 123 3.18 2.35 -13.93
CA VAL A 123 3.66 2.37 -12.53
C VAL A 123 3.50 1.01 -11.86
N GLN A 124 2.37 0.32 -12.05
CA GLN A 124 2.14 -1.03 -11.51
C GLN A 124 3.16 -2.04 -12.07
N GLU A 125 3.39 -2.04 -13.38
CA GLU A 125 4.39 -2.88 -14.04
C GLU A 125 5.81 -2.57 -13.53
N ALA A 126 6.17 -1.29 -13.41
CA ALA A 126 7.48 -0.92 -12.89
C ALA A 126 7.68 -1.32 -11.42
N LEU A 127 6.63 -1.26 -10.58
CA LEU A 127 6.66 -1.80 -9.22
C LEU A 127 6.81 -3.33 -9.25
N ALA A 128 6.13 -4.01 -10.17
CA ALA A 128 6.21 -5.46 -10.35
C ALA A 128 7.62 -5.96 -10.70
N GLU A 129 8.44 -5.11 -11.31
CA GLU A 129 9.86 -5.37 -11.59
C GLU A 129 10.77 -5.26 -10.36
N LEU A 130 10.34 -4.61 -9.28
CA LEU A 130 11.17 -4.46 -8.08
C LEU A 130 11.25 -5.78 -7.29
N PRO A 131 12.42 -6.06 -6.65
CA PRO A 131 12.50 -7.02 -5.56
C PRO A 131 11.43 -6.70 -4.50
N GLU A 132 10.82 -7.73 -3.93
CA GLU A 132 9.64 -7.60 -3.05
C GLU A 132 9.89 -6.70 -1.84
N ASP A 133 11.09 -6.78 -1.28
CA ASP A 133 11.50 -5.99 -0.12
C ASP A 133 11.67 -4.51 -0.46
N GLN A 134 12.19 -4.20 -1.65
CA GLN A 134 12.26 -2.84 -2.18
C GLN A 134 10.86 -2.31 -2.52
N ARG A 135 10.03 -3.12 -3.19
CA ARG A 135 8.66 -2.75 -3.56
C ARG A 135 7.83 -2.39 -2.35
N SER A 136 7.82 -3.24 -1.33
CA SER A 136 7.03 -3.01 -0.11
C SER A 136 7.45 -1.71 0.58
N ALA A 137 8.75 -1.40 0.60
CA ALA A 137 9.25 -0.15 1.15
C ALA A 137 8.84 1.07 0.30
N ILE A 138 8.89 0.97 -1.03
CA ILE A 138 8.43 2.05 -1.94
C ILE A 138 6.92 2.28 -1.79
N VAL A 139 6.11 1.22 -1.77
CA VAL A 139 4.65 1.33 -1.65
C VAL A 139 4.30 2.03 -0.34
N LEU A 140 4.86 1.57 0.78
CA LEU A 140 4.56 2.18 2.08
C LEU A 140 5.02 3.65 2.19
N VAL A 141 6.23 3.98 1.74
CA VAL A 141 6.79 5.32 1.92
C VAL A 141 6.32 6.28 0.83
N ASP A 142 6.56 5.94 -0.44
CA ASP A 142 6.40 6.88 -1.56
C ASP A 142 4.97 6.90 -2.11
N VAL A 143 4.20 5.80 -1.98
CA VAL A 143 2.82 5.72 -2.49
C VAL A 143 1.78 6.00 -1.40
N GLU A 144 1.94 5.38 -0.23
CA GLU A 144 1.00 5.53 0.88
C GLU A 144 1.38 6.67 1.84
N GLY A 145 2.60 7.20 1.76
CA GLY A 145 3.05 8.36 2.53
C GLY A 145 3.45 8.06 3.97
N TYR A 146 3.70 6.81 4.33
CA TYR A 146 4.16 6.46 5.68
C TYR A 146 5.58 6.95 5.92
N SER A 147 5.86 7.34 7.17
CA SER A 147 7.22 7.65 7.57
C SER A 147 8.12 6.41 7.51
N VAL A 148 9.44 6.65 7.46
CA VAL A 148 10.44 5.57 7.53
C VAL A 148 10.30 4.77 8.83
N ALA A 149 10.01 5.45 9.95
CA ALA A 149 9.84 4.82 11.25
C ALA A 149 8.60 3.91 11.30
N GLU A 150 7.45 4.38 10.82
CA GLU A 150 6.23 3.54 10.73
C GLU A 150 6.45 2.35 9.81
N THR A 151 7.06 2.58 8.65
CA THR A 151 7.38 1.52 7.68
C THR A 151 8.31 0.46 8.28
N ALA A 152 9.31 0.87 9.08
CA ALA A 152 10.22 -0.04 9.77
C ALA A 152 9.46 -0.96 10.74
N VAL A 153 8.52 -0.41 11.50
CA VAL A 153 7.63 -1.16 12.41
C VAL A 153 6.70 -2.10 11.65
N MET A 154 6.13 -1.66 10.53
CA MET A 154 5.26 -2.50 9.70
C MET A 154 6.02 -3.69 9.11
N LEU A 155 7.21 -3.45 8.56
CA LEU A 155 8.02 -4.47 7.88
C LEU A 155 8.87 -5.32 8.82
N GLY A 156 8.97 -4.97 10.11
CA GLY A 156 9.79 -5.66 11.10
C GLY A 156 11.30 -5.57 10.82
N VAL A 157 11.77 -4.41 10.34
CA VAL A 157 13.19 -4.16 10.01
C VAL A 157 13.67 -2.83 10.58
N ALA A 158 14.98 -2.57 10.57
CA ALA A 158 15.54 -1.29 10.99
C ALA A 158 15.22 -0.15 10.00
N GLU A 159 15.11 1.09 10.48
CA GLU A 159 14.88 2.28 9.64
C GLU A 159 15.93 2.45 8.53
N GLY A 160 17.20 2.16 8.82
CA GLY A 160 18.27 2.19 7.81
C GLY A 160 18.04 1.20 6.66
N THR A 161 17.43 0.04 6.97
CA THR A 161 17.03 -0.96 5.97
C THR A 161 15.90 -0.43 5.08
N VAL A 162 14.92 0.27 5.66
CA VAL A 162 13.87 0.95 4.88
C VAL A 162 14.48 2.00 3.95
N LYS A 163 15.31 2.90 4.48
CA LYS A 163 15.98 3.96 3.67
C LYS A 163 16.77 3.37 2.50
N SER A 164 17.56 2.32 2.74
CA SER A 164 18.36 1.67 1.69
C SER A 164 17.52 0.89 0.67
N ARG A 165 16.37 0.32 1.07
CA ARG A 165 15.41 -0.31 0.16
C ARG A 165 14.72 0.74 -0.72
N CYS A 166 14.23 1.84 -0.14
CA CYS A 166 13.64 2.95 -0.90
C CYS A 166 14.65 3.58 -1.87
N ALA A 167 15.90 3.79 -1.45
CA ALA A 167 16.93 4.35 -2.32
C ALA A 167 17.17 3.46 -3.56
N ARG A 168 17.33 2.14 -3.36
CA ARG A 168 17.53 1.18 -4.47
C ARG A 168 16.28 1.04 -5.35
N GLY A 169 15.09 0.99 -4.74
CA GLY A 169 13.81 0.95 -5.46
C GLY A 169 13.64 2.18 -6.36
N ARG A 170 13.80 3.39 -5.81
CA ARG A 170 13.71 4.65 -6.57
C ARG A 170 14.71 4.70 -7.72
N ALA A 171 15.94 4.25 -7.52
CA ALA A 171 16.96 4.20 -8.58
C ALA A 171 16.56 3.25 -9.73
N LYS A 172 15.90 2.13 -9.45
CA LYS A 172 15.38 1.22 -10.48
C LYS A 172 14.14 1.80 -11.16
N LEU A 173 13.19 2.34 -10.40
CA LEU A 173 11.99 2.99 -10.95
C LEU A 173 12.32 4.18 -11.85
N ALA A 174 13.32 4.99 -11.49
CA ALA A 174 13.76 6.11 -12.33
C ALA A 174 14.23 5.67 -13.73
N LYS A 175 14.78 4.46 -13.85
CA LYS A 175 15.16 3.88 -15.15
C LYS A 175 13.94 3.35 -15.91
N LEU A 176 13.03 2.65 -15.22
CA LEU A 176 11.84 2.04 -15.83
C LEU A 176 10.82 3.09 -16.29
N LEU A 177 10.57 4.09 -15.45
CA LEU A 177 9.56 5.14 -15.66
C LEU A 177 10.16 6.40 -16.29
N GLY A 178 11.43 6.39 -16.69
CA GLY A 178 12.12 7.55 -17.26
C GLY A 178 11.44 8.13 -18.50
N HIS A 179 10.74 7.29 -19.26
CA HIS A 179 9.98 7.67 -20.45
C HIS A 179 8.68 8.43 -20.13
N LEU A 180 8.18 8.35 -18.88
CA LEU A 180 7.00 9.10 -18.42
C LEU A 180 7.36 10.48 -17.86
N ARG A 181 8.65 10.83 -17.76
CA ARG A 181 9.05 12.19 -17.41
C ARG A 181 8.62 13.13 -18.52
N ASN A 182 7.54 13.87 -18.29
CA ASN A 182 7.17 15.00 -19.11
C ASN A 182 8.28 16.08 -18.99
N PRO A 183 9.02 16.42 -20.07
CA PRO A 183 10.10 17.40 -20.01
C PRO A 183 9.62 18.82 -19.65
N SER A 184 8.30 19.06 -19.66
CA SER A 184 7.69 20.38 -19.49
C SER A 184 7.18 20.67 -18.07
N ALA A 185 7.29 19.72 -17.14
CA ALA A 185 6.88 19.90 -15.75
C ALA A 185 8.13 19.84 -14.87
N ASP A 186 8.74 21.00 -14.61
CA ASP A 186 9.83 21.15 -13.67
C ASP A 186 9.41 20.53 -12.33
N ALA A 187 10.14 19.49 -11.94
CA ALA A 187 9.77 18.60 -10.86
C ALA A 187 9.92 19.35 -9.54
N ASN A 188 8.80 19.77 -8.95
CA ASN A 188 8.69 20.24 -7.58
C ASN A 188 8.87 19.06 -6.61
N VAL A 189 10.03 18.40 -6.66
CA VAL A 189 10.51 17.52 -5.60
C VAL A 189 11.14 18.46 -4.57
N PRO A 190 10.59 18.57 -3.35
CA PRO A 190 11.26 19.30 -2.30
C PRO A 190 12.60 18.61 -2.06
N ASP A 191 13.68 19.27 -2.47
CA ASP A 191 15.02 18.82 -2.17
C ASP A 191 15.20 19.00 -0.66
N ASP A 192 15.22 17.88 0.07
CA ASP A 192 15.34 17.82 1.53
C ASP A 192 16.72 18.34 2.05
N ALA A 193 17.50 18.98 1.17
CA ALA A 193 18.78 19.62 1.44
C ALA A 193 18.67 21.03 2.08
N MET A 194 17.48 21.62 2.21
CA MET A 194 17.30 22.96 2.80
C MET A 194 16.81 22.98 4.27
N ALA A 195 16.39 21.85 4.84
CA ALA A 195 15.85 21.81 6.21
C ALA A 195 16.91 21.81 7.33
N ILE A 196 18.20 21.63 7.02
CA ILE A 196 19.27 21.46 8.03
C ILE A 196 20.05 22.75 8.34
N ARG A 197 19.89 23.85 7.57
CA ARG A 197 20.67 25.10 7.80
C ARG A 197 20.02 26.17 8.69
N ARG A 198 18.91 25.89 9.38
CA ARG A 198 18.22 26.88 10.24
C ARG A 198 18.31 26.63 11.76
N ARG A 199 19.25 25.79 12.22
CA ARG A 199 19.43 25.52 13.68
C ARG A 199 20.81 25.80 14.29
N GLU A 200 21.77 26.30 13.53
CA GLU A 200 23.06 26.75 14.08
C GLU A 200 23.29 28.22 13.71
N GLY A 201 23.10 29.10 14.68
CA GLY A 201 23.20 30.55 14.50
C GLY A 201 22.46 31.33 15.59
N ARG A 202 22.82 31.07 16.85
CA ARG A 202 22.66 32.03 17.95
C ARG A 202 24.06 32.42 18.40
#